data_AF-I1C2C9-F1
#
_entry.id   AF-I1C2C9-F1
#
_cell.length_a   1.000
_cell.length_b   1.000
_cell.length_c   1.000
_cell.angle_alpha   90.00
_cell.angle_beta   90.00
_cell.angle_gamma   90.00
#
_symmetry.space_group_name_H-M   'P 1'
#
loop_
_entity.id
_entity.type
_entity.pdbx_description
1 polymer ?
#
loop_
_entity_poly.entity_id
_entity_poly.type
_entity_poly.pdbx_seq_one_letter_code
_entity_poly.pdbx_strand_id
1 'polypeptide(L)'
;MLTKYVDGAVHSWDEYIDAALFACRIRKHTTTGFSPFYLTYGVDPRIPGDHQRPFIQEFVEQDAELISQNALDYLRRLREARYLAEERLRKQSAIDKARWDSLLKNQNIRVFTVGDYVLMRHESEKGLEYNWMGPYKVIKRNLDFNTYQLQEASGKIYSSWVHIDRLHLCKYNGSSINKAWYIPRVARNEDDTRVSASTS
;
A
#
# COMPACT_ATOMS: atom_id res chain seq x y z
N MET A 1 3.95 -15.25 -3.71
CA MET A 1 4.34 -16.53 -3.08
C MET A 1 3.20 -17.52 -3.26
N LEU A 2 2.00 -17.23 -2.73
CA LEU A 2 0.80 -18.06 -2.95
C LEU A 2 0.49 -18.33 -4.43
N THR A 3 0.56 -17.31 -5.28
CA THR A 3 0.38 -17.46 -6.74
C THR A 3 1.29 -18.51 -7.39
N LYS A 4 2.48 -18.76 -6.82
CA LYS A 4 3.40 -19.80 -7.31
C LYS A 4 3.07 -21.20 -6.79
N TYR A 5 2.53 -21.31 -5.57
CA TYR A 5 2.14 -22.60 -5.00
C TYR A 5 0.83 -23.12 -5.57
N VAL A 6 -0.07 -22.20 -5.89
CA VAL A 6 -1.41 -22.50 -6.41
C VAL A 6 -1.39 -22.92 -7.88
N ASP A 7 -0.35 -22.55 -8.63
CA ASP A 7 -0.10 -22.96 -10.03
C ASP A 7 -1.35 -22.98 -10.94
N GLY A 8 -2.14 -21.89 -10.89
CA GLY A 8 -3.36 -21.74 -11.69
C GLY A 8 -4.64 -22.34 -11.10
N ALA A 9 -4.55 -23.21 -10.08
CA ALA A 9 -5.70 -23.75 -9.35
C ALA A 9 -6.22 -22.78 -8.27
N VAL A 10 -6.65 -21.58 -8.69
CA VAL A 10 -6.97 -20.42 -7.81
C VAL A 10 -7.86 -20.76 -6.61
N HIS A 11 -8.70 -21.81 -6.70
CA HIS A 11 -9.60 -22.23 -5.63
C HIS A 11 -8.94 -22.96 -4.46
N SER A 12 -7.72 -23.49 -4.60
CA SER A 12 -7.01 -24.26 -3.54
C SER A 12 -5.99 -23.42 -2.77
N TRP A 13 -6.12 -22.09 -2.78
CA TRP A 13 -5.16 -21.19 -2.13
C TRP A 13 -5.14 -21.33 -0.61
N ASP A 14 -6.25 -21.76 -0.03
CA ASP A 14 -6.48 -21.96 1.39
C ASP A 14 -5.61 -23.09 1.95
N GLU A 15 -5.43 -24.17 1.19
CA GLU A 15 -4.55 -25.29 1.56
C GLU A 15 -3.09 -24.86 1.77
N TYR A 16 -2.65 -23.79 1.10
CA TYR A 16 -1.27 -23.31 1.15
C TYR A 16 -1.05 -22.11 2.08
N ILE A 17 -2.08 -21.63 2.79
CA ILE A 17 -1.96 -20.47 3.68
C ILE A 17 -0.91 -20.71 4.77
N ASP A 18 -0.98 -21.85 5.45
CA ASP A 18 -0.10 -22.14 6.59
C ASP A 18 1.36 -22.22 6.15
N ALA A 19 1.63 -22.88 5.03
CA ALA A 19 2.96 -22.96 4.43
C ALA A 19 3.49 -21.58 4.01
N ALA A 20 2.64 -20.75 3.38
CA ALA A 20 3.01 -19.40 2.97
C ALA A 20 3.28 -18.49 4.18
N LEU A 21 2.46 -18.58 5.23
CA LEU A 21 2.62 -17.83 6.46
C LEU A 21 3.89 -18.23 7.20
N PHE A 22 4.18 -19.53 7.29
CA PHE A 22 5.43 -20.03 7.84
C PHE A 22 6.62 -19.48 7.04
N ALA A 23 6.62 -19.61 5.71
CA ALA A 23 7.68 -19.06 4.86
C ALA A 23 7.88 -17.54 5.04
N CYS A 24 6.82 -16.77 5.27
CA CYS A 24 6.90 -15.35 5.64
C CYS A 24 7.54 -15.12 7.01
N ARG A 25 7.22 -15.94 8.01
CA ARG A 25 7.75 -15.82 9.39
C ARG A 25 9.24 -16.18 9.49
N ILE A 26 9.70 -17.15 8.70
CA ILE A 26 11.09 -17.64 8.78
C ILE A 26 12.05 -16.84 7.89
N ARG A 27 11.54 -16.13 6.88
CA ARG A 27 12.36 -15.34 5.95
C ARG A 27 12.94 -14.12 6.66
N LYS A 28 14.25 -13.92 6.53
CA LYS A 28 14.91 -12.68 6.96
C LYS A 28 14.45 -11.52 6.09
N HIS A 29 13.91 -10.47 6.70
CA HIS A 29 13.47 -9.27 5.99
C HIS A 29 14.67 -8.34 5.79
N THR A 30 14.82 -7.72 4.62
CA THR A 30 15.98 -6.85 4.32
C THR A 30 16.01 -5.61 5.21
N THR A 31 14.85 -5.01 5.49
CA THR A 31 14.70 -3.83 6.36
C THR A 31 15.17 -4.07 7.79
N THR A 32 14.77 -5.19 8.41
CA THR A 32 15.10 -5.49 9.81
C THR A 32 16.39 -6.30 9.92
N GLY A 33 16.72 -7.08 8.91
CA GLY A 33 17.84 -8.03 8.87
C GLY A 33 17.61 -9.34 9.61
N PHE A 34 16.46 -9.50 10.26
CA PHE A 34 16.09 -10.68 11.05
C PHE A 34 14.78 -11.28 10.53
N SER A 35 14.55 -12.55 10.85
CA SER A 35 13.26 -13.20 10.60
C SER A 35 12.25 -12.79 11.69
N PRO A 36 10.97 -12.60 11.38
CA PRO A 36 9.93 -12.40 12.39
C PRO A 36 9.90 -13.50 13.45
N PHE A 37 10.17 -14.75 13.06
CA PHE A 37 10.25 -15.90 13.95
C PHE A 37 11.37 -15.71 14.99
N TYR A 38 12.58 -15.36 14.55
CA TYR A 38 13.71 -15.11 15.45
C TYR A 38 13.45 -13.92 16.39
N LEU A 39 12.85 -12.83 15.91
CA LEU A 39 12.52 -11.69 16.78
C LEU A 39 11.42 -12.00 17.81
N THR A 40 10.55 -12.96 17.51
CA THR A 40 9.47 -13.38 18.42
C THR A 40 10.01 -14.33 19.47
N TYR A 41 10.64 -15.42 19.01
CA TYR A 41 11.02 -16.51 19.88
C TYR A 41 12.45 -16.35 20.40
N GLY A 42 13.40 -15.92 19.56
CA GLY A 42 14.84 -15.84 19.84
C GLY A 42 15.66 -16.99 19.25
N VAL A 43 14.98 -17.93 18.60
CA VAL A 43 15.57 -19.06 17.87
C VAL A 43 15.13 -19.02 16.43
N ASP A 44 15.95 -19.57 15.53
CA ASP A 44 15.52 -19.83 14.16
C ASP A 44 14.69 -21.13 14.11
N PRO A 45 13.66 -21.19 13.27
CA PRO A 45 12.82 -22.36 13.11
C PRO A 45 13.57 -23.44 12.33
N ARG A 46 13.41 -24.70 12.74
CA ARG A 46 13.98 -25.83 11.99
C ARG A 46 13.18 -26.10 10.73
N ILE A 47 13.88 -26.14 9.61
CA ILE A 47 13.30 -26.50 8.32
C ILE A 47 13.88 -27.83 7.80
N PRO A 48 13.10 -28.58 7.01
CA PRO A 48 13.63 -29.77 6.33
C PRO A 48 14.89 -29.40 5.52
N GLY A 49 16.00 -30.09 5.79
CA GLY A 49 17.30 -29.83 5.15
C GLY A 49 18.28 -28.98 5.97
N ASP A 50 17.89 -28.49 7.16
CA ASP A 50 18.86 -27.87 8.07
C ASP A 50 19.84 -28.91 8.63
N HIS A 51 21.13 -28.56 8.67
CA HIS A 51 22.18 -29.38 9.27
C HIS A 51 22.13 -29.41 10.81
N GLN A 52 21.25 -28.62 11.43
CA GLN A 52 21.11 -28.56 12.88
C GLN A 52 20.47 -29.85 13.40
N ARG A 53 21.23 -30.62 14.20
CA ARG A 53 20.78 -31.87 14.81
C ARG A 53 19.52 -31.63 15.67
N PRO A 54 18.62 -32.64 15.78
CA PRO A 54 17.49 -32.58 16.68
C PRO A 54 17.95 -32.24 18.10
N PHE A 55 17.19 -31.38 18.77
CA PHE A 55 17.31 -31.08 20.21
C PHE A 55 16.73 -32.24 21.03
N ILE A 56 16.87 -33.46 20.53
CA ILE A 56 16.77 -34.66 21.36
C ILE A 56 18.23 -34.97 21.69
N GLN A 57 18.85 -34.08 22.45
CA GLN A 57 20.03 -34.47 23.18
C GLN A 57 19.49 -35.29 24.33
N GLU A 58 19.70 -36.62 24.31
CA GLU A 58 19.39 -37.51 25.44
C GLU A 58 20.04 -37.04 26.74
N PHE A 59 21.03 -36.15 26.66
CA PHE A 59 21.59 -35.40 27.77
C PHE A 59 20.90 -34.04 27.88
N VAL A 60 19.77 -34.01 28.59
CA VAL A 60 19.33 -32.79 29.26
C VAL A 60 20.42 -32.46 30.27
N GLU A 61 21.12 -31.33 30.11
CA GLU A 61 22.01 -30.81 31.16
C GLU A 61 21.16 -30.66 32.43
N GLN A 62 21.40 -31.50 33.45
CA GLN A 62 20.64 -31.48 34.70
C GLN A 62 21.12 -30.40 35.67
N ASP A 63 22.14 -29.64 35.28
CA ASP A 63 22.68 -28.55 36.08
C ASP A 63 21.83 -27.28 35.92
N ALA A 64 21.09 -26.95 36.98
CA ALA A 64 20.19 -25.81 37.02
C ALA A 64 20.92 -24.47 36.80
N GLU A 65 22.19 -24.37 37.19
CA GLU A 65 22.97 -23.14 37.04
C GLU A 65 23.37 -22.92 35.57
N LEU A 66 23.75 -23.99 34.88
CA LEU A 66 24.06 -23.98 33.44
C LEU A 66 22.83 -23.68 32.58
N ILE A 67 21.67 -24.27 32.90
CA ILE A 67 20.39 -23.93 32.25
C ILE A 67 20.06 -22.45 32.42
N SER A 68 20.22 -21.92 33.65
CA SER A 68 19.94 -20.52 33.97
C SER A 68 20.85 -19.57 33.18
N GLN A 69 22.16 -19.85 33.15
CA GLN A 69 23.13 -19.07 32.38
C GLN A 69 22.81 -19.07 30.87
N ASN A 70 22.50 -20.25 30.30
CA ASN A 70 22.09 -20.39 28.90
C ASN A 70 20.81 -19.60 28.59
N ALA A 71 19.83 -19.62 29.48
CA ALA A 71 18.59 -18.85 29.34
C ALA A 71 18.83 -17.33 29.41
N LEU A 72 19.73 -16.87 30.28
CA LEU A 72 20.10 -15.46 30.37
C LEU A 72 20.82 -14.97 29.10
N ASP A 73 21.77 -15.74 28.60
CA ASP A 73 22.49 -15.40 27.36
C ASP A 73 21.57 -15.41 26.14
N TYR A 74 20.59 -16.32 26.11
CA TYR A 74 19.53 -16.32 25.12
C TYR A 74 18.72 -15.02 25.12
N LEU A 75 18.22 -14.61 26.29
CA LEU A 75 17.45 -13.38 26.43
C LEU A 75 18.26 -12.14 26.08
N ARG A 76 19.56 -12.11 26.42
CA ARG A 76 20.48 -11.04 26.03
C ARG A 76 20.59 -10.92 24.52
N ARG A 77 20.88 -12.02 23.82
CA ARG A 77 20.98 -12.04 22.34
C ARG A 77 19.68 -11.62 21.66
N LEU A 78 18.54 -12.07 22.18
CA LEU A 78 17.23 -11.68 21.65
C LEU A 78 16.98 -10.17 21.84
N ARG A 79 17.33 -9.62 23.01
CA ARG A 79 17.18 -8.18 23.28
C ARG A 79 18.08 -7.35 22.36
N GLU A 80 19.32 -7.76 22.17
CA GLU A 80 20.25 -7.12 21.22
C GLU A 80 19.72 -7.17 19.79
N ALA A 81 19.21 -8.32 19.34
CA ALA A 81 18.64 -8.46 18.01
C ALA A 81 17.41 -7.57 17.79
N ARG A 82 16.52 -7.46 18.79
CA ARG A 82 15.37 -6.55 18.74
C ARG A 82 15.81 -5.10 18.66
N TYR A 83 16.80 -4.70 19.46
CA TYR A 83 17.36 -3.36 19.42
C TYR A 83 17.94 -3.02 18.03
N LEU A 84 18.76 -3.92 17.48
CA LEU A 84 19.34 -3.75 16.14
C LEU A 84 18.29 -3.71 15.04
N ALA A 85 17.24 -4.54 15.14
CA ALA A 85 16.13 -4.54 14.19
C ALA A 85 15.38 -3.20 14.21
N GLU A 86 15.13 -2.64 15.38
CA GLU A 86 14.47 -1.34 15.56
C GLU A 86 15.32 -0.19 15.03
N GLU A 87 16.63 -0.19 15.31
CA GLU A 87 17.54 0.80 14.73
C GLU A 87 17.55 0.76 13.21
N ARG A 88 17.62 -0.43 12.61
CA ARG A 88 17.61 -0.60 11.15
C ARG A 88 16.28 -0.14 10.55
N LEU A 89 15.17 -0.49 11.19
CA LEU A 89 13.84 -0.05 10.78
C LEU A 89 13.74 1.48 10.80
N ARG A 90 14.20 2.14 11.87
CA ARG A 90 14.25 3.60 11.95
C ARG A 90 15.10 4.21 10.85
N LYS A 91 16.33 3.71 10.66
CA LYS A 91 17.24 4.18 9.60
C LYS A 91 16.62 4.03 8.22
N GLN A 92 16.06 2.86 7.91
CA GLN A 92 15.42 2.62 6.60
C GLN A 92 14.19 3.51 6.41
N SER A 93 13.35 3.69 7.44
CA SER A 93 12.18 4.59 7.35
C SER A 93 12.58 6.03 7.06
N ALA A 94 13.69 6.52 7.61
CA ALA A 94 14.21 7.85 7.35
C ALA A 94 14.76 7.98 5.92
N ILE A 95 15.46 6.95 5.43
CA ILE A 95 15.96 6.90 4.04
C ILE A 95 14.78 6.88 3.06
N ASP A 96 13.79 6.02 3.30
CA ASP A 96 12.61 5.92 2.45
C ASP A 96 11.85 7.24 2.44
N LYS A 97 11.65 7.87 3.61
CA LYS A 97 11.05 9.20 3.70
C LYS A 97 11.83 10.24 2.89
N ALA A 98 13.15 10.33 3.07
CA ALA A 98 13.97 11.29 2.32
C ALA A 98 13.93 11.03 0.80
N ARG A 99 13.89 9.76 0.38
CA ARG A 99 13.73 9.36 -1.02
C ARG A 99 12.37 9.80 -1.56
N TRP A 100 11.28 9.53 -0.84
CA TRP A 100 9.94 9.98 -1.22
C TRP A 100 9.84 11.51 -1.28
N ASP A 101 10.35 12.21 -0.28
CA ASP A 101 10.36 13.68 -0.22
C ASP A 101 11.16 14.29 -1.38
N SER A 102 12.27 13.67 -1.80
CA SER A 102 13.06 14.14 -2.94
C SER A 102 12.36 13.87 -4.29
N LEU A 103 11.70 12.72 -4.44
CA LEU A 103 10.84 12.45 -5.60
C LEU A 103 9.70 13.46 -5.70
N LEU A 104 9.06 13.80 -4.57
CA LEU A 104 8.03 14.83 -4.48
C LEU A 104 8.56 16.23 -4.83
N LYS A 105 9.79 16.59 -4.43
CA LYS A 105 10.39 17.88 -4.83
C LYS A 105 10.70 17.95 -6.32
N ASN A 106 11.15 16.84 -6.91
CA ASN A 106 11.50 16.77 -8.34
C ASN A 106 10.27 16.72 -9.25
N GLN A 107 9.17 16.14 -8.77
CA GLN A 107 7.86 16.27 -9.41
C GLN A 107 7.27 17.61 -8.98
N ASN A 108 7.42 18.68 -9.78
CA ASN A 108 6.76 19.99 -9.57
C ASN A 108 5.44 19.82 -8.79
N ILE A 109 5.48 20.06 -7.46
CA ILE A 109 4.35 19.76 -6.57
C ILE A 109 3.20 20.59 -7.10
N ARG A 110 2.18 19.93 -7.62
CA ARG A 110 1.07 20.58 -8.34
C ARG A 110 0.12 21.21 -7.35
N VAL A 111 0.52 22.33 -6.75
CA VAL A 111 -0.37 23.04 -5.84
C VAL A 111 -1.45 23.73 -6.65
N PHE A 112 -2.68 23.25 -6.51
CA PHE A 112 -3.85 23.91 -7.08
C PHE A 112 -4.34 25.02 -6.15
N THR A 113 -4.82 26.11 -6.74
CA THR A 113 -5.45 27.23 -6.05
C THR A 113 -6.97 27.12 -6.14
N VAL A 114 -7.66 27.76 -5.20
CA VAL A 114 -9.13 27.83 -5.24
C VAL A 114 -9.53 28.62 -6.48
N GLY A 115 -10.39 28.04 -7.30
CA GLY A 115 -10.79 28.59 -8.60
C GLY A 115 -10.15 27.90 -9.81
N ASP A 116 -9.08 27.12 -9.62
CA ASP A 116 -8.46 26.37 -10.71
C ASP A 116 -9.39 25.25 -11.21
N TYR A 117 -9.29 24.97 -12.51
CA TYR A 117 -9.96 23.84 -13.13
C TYR A 117 -9.01 22.65 -13.19
N VAL A 118 -9.50 21.49 -12.73
CA VAL A 118 -8.75 20.24 -12.65
C VAL A 118 -9.54 19.08 -13.26
N LEU A 119 -8.81 18.12 -13.82
CA LEU A 119 -9.33 16.83 -14.24
C LEU A 119 -9.05 15.80 -13.14
N MET A 120 -10.01 14.92 -12.89
CA MET A 120 -9.92 13.86 -11.88
C MET A 120 -9.78 12.49 -12.55
N ARG A 121 -8.82 11.68 -12.09
CA ARG A 121 -8.61 10.31 -12.61
C ARG A 121 -9.80 9.39 -12.30
N HIS A 122 -10.23 8.64 -13.31
CA HIS A 122 -11.28 7.63 -13.22
C HIS A 122 -10.68 6.29 -12.76
N GLU A 123 -11.00 5.87 -11.53
CA GLU A 123 -10.51 4.60 -10.97
C GLU A 123 -11.39 3.41 -11.34
N SER A 124 -12.65 3.66 -11.69
CA SER A 124 -13.65 2.63 -12.01
C SER A 124 -14.07 2.67 -13.49
N GLU A 125 -13.09 2.90 -14.37
CA GLU A 125 -13.33 2.88 -15.81
C GLU A 125 -13.78 1.49 -16.27
N LYS A 126 -14.83 1.46 -17.09
CA LYS A 126 -15.35 0.23 -17.71
C LYS A 126 -15.18 0.32 -19.22
N GLY A 127 -14.52 -0.68 -19.81
CA GLY A 127 -14.35 -0.76 -21.27
C GLY A 127 -13.57 0.42 -21.83
N LEU A 128 -14.20 1.20 -22.71
CA LEU A 128 -13.58 2.30 -23.48
C LEU A 128 -13.89 3.69 -22.91
N GLU A 129 -14.25 3.77 -21.63
CA GLU A 129 -14.46 5.04 -20.94
C GLU A 129 -13.16 5.85 -20.79
N TYR A 130 -13.26 7.19 -20.78
CA TYR A 130 -12.08 8.04 -20.60
C TYR A 130 -11.49 7.90 -19.19
N ASN A 131 -10.15 7.89 -19.12
CA ASN A 131 -9.39 7.80 -17.87
C ASN A 131 -9.45 9.08 -17.02
N TRP A 132 -9.90 10.20 -17.59
CA TRP A 132 -10.00 11.50 -16.91
C TRP A 132 -11.43 12.03 -16.97
N MET A 133 -11.90 12.53 -15.83
CA MET A 133 -13.23 13.11 -15.64
C MET A 133 -13.11 14.61 -15.37
N GLY A 134 -14.20 15.33 -15.61
CA GLY A 134 -14.33 16.75 -15.37
C GLY A 134 -14.47 17.54 -16.66
N PRO A 135 -14.06 18.81 -16.70
CA PRO A 135 -13.32 19.54 -15.66
C PRO A 135 -14.15 19.85 -14.42
N TYR A 136 -13.46 19.87 -13.28
CA TYR A 136 -13.97 20.26 -11.97
C TYR A 136 -13.30 21.56 -11.52
N LYS A 137 -14.01 22.38 -10.75
CA LYS A 137 -13.46 23.59 -10.12
C LYS A 137 -13.04 23.31 -8.69
N VAL A 138 -11.87 23.76 -8.28
CA VAL A 138 -11.40 23.66 -6.89
C VAL A 138 -12.12 24.71 -6.04
N ILE A 139 -12.87 24.28 -5.01
CA ILE A 139 -13.58 25.17 -4.08
C ILE A 139 -12.79 25.37 -2.79
N LYS A 140 -12.22 24.29 -2.25
CA LYS A 140 -11.44 24.31 -1.01
C LYS A 140 -10.19 23.47 -1.18
N ARG A 141 -9.16 23.82 -0.41
CA ARG A 141 -7.90 23.08 -0.33
C ARG A 141 -7.55 22.82 1.12
N ASN A 142 -7.01 21.64 1.38
CA ASN A 142 -6.44 21.24 2.66
C ASN A 142 -5.00 20.81 2.38
N LEU A 143 -4.06 21.71 2.70
CA LEU A 143 -2.63 21.53 2.41
C LEU A 143 -1.97 20.53 3.36
N ASP A 144 -2.53 20.33 4.57
CA ASP A 144 -1.97 19.39 5.55
C ASP A 144 -2.05 17.94 5.05
N PHE A 145 -3.09 17.63 4.29
CA PHE A 145 -3.33 16.29 3.72
C PHE A 145 -3.24 16.25 2.19
N ASN A 146 -2.83 17.33 1.52
CA ASN A 146 -2.82 17.47 0.06
C ASN A 146 -4.15 17.07 -0.61
N THR A 147 -5.27 17.45 0.01
CA THR A 147 -6.61 17.12 -0.50
C THR A 147 -7.38 18.36 -0.92
N TYR A 148 -8.26 18.19 -1.91
CA TYR A 148 -9.03 19.26 -2.52
C TYR A 148 -10.52 18.89 -2.57
N GLN A 149 -11.37 19.90 -2.36
CA GLN A 149 -12.81 19.80 -2.57
C GLN A 149 -13.18 20.35 -3.94
N LEU A 150 -13.90 19.56 -4.72
CA LEU A 150 -14.19 19.81 -6.13
C LEU A 150 -15.66 20.16 -6.37
N GLN A 151 -15.91 20.94 -7.41
CA GLN A 151 -17.24 21.25 -7.94
C GLN A 151 -17.35 20.84 -9.41
N GLU A 152 -18.46 20.22 -9.78
CA GLU A 152 -18.84 20.09 -11.19
C GLU A 152 -19.24 21.46 -11.77
N ALA A 153 -19.15 21.60 -13.11
CA ALA A 153 -19.68 22.77 -13.82
C ALA A 153 -21.19 23.01 -13.59
N SER A 154 -21.93 21.95 -13.24
CA SER A 154 -23.34 21.97 -12.85
C SER A 154 -23.60 22.66 -11.50
N GLY A 155 -22.55 23.00 -10.75
CA GLY A 155 -22.63 23.52 -9.39
C GLY A 155 -22.68 22.44 -8.30
N LYS A 156 -22.81 21.16 -8.68
CA LYS A 156 -22.80 20.05 -7.71
C LYS A 156 -21.41 19.89 -7.08
N ILE A 157 -21.38 19.90 -5.75
CA ILE A 157 -20.15 19.66 -4.99
C ILE A 157 -19.87 18.15 -4.97
N TYR A 158 -18.63 17.78 -5.24
CA TYR A 158 -18.17 16.41 -5.05
C TYR A 158 -18.07 16.12 -3.55
N SER A 159 -18.76 15.08 -3.08
CA SER A 159 -18.96 14.83 -1.64
C SER A 159 -17.65 14.52 -0.91
N SER A 160 -16.71 13.88 -1.61
CA SER A 160 -15.45 13.41 -1.02
C SER A 160 -14.31 14.38 -1.31
N TRP A 161 -13.37 14.47 -0.38
CA TRP A 161 -12.11 15.15 -0.63
C TRP A 161 -11.22 14.27 -1.51
N VAL A 162 -10.51 14.88 -2.46
CA VAL A 162 -9.70 14.16 -3.46
C VAL A 162 -8.24 14.52 -3.29
N HIS A 163 -7.37 13.51 -3.24
CA HIS A 163 -5.92 13.68 -3.13
C HIS A 163 -5.32 14.28 -4.41
N ILE A 164 -4.29 15.10 -4.27
CA ILE A 164 -3.56 15.78 -5.35
C ILE A 164 -3.13 14.84 -6.50
N ASP A 165 -2.71 13.60 -6.18
CA ASP A 165 -2.21 12.62 -7.17
C ASP A 165 -3.29 12.18 -8.17
N ARG A 166 -4.56 12.34 -7.80
CA ARG A 166 -5.69 12.03 -8.68
C ARG A 166 -6.07 13.20 -9.57
N LEU A 167 -5.39 14.34 -9.44
CA LEU A 167 -5.76 15.60 -10.08
C LEU A 167 -4.70 16.03 -11.09
N HIS A 168 -5.19 16.53 -12.22
CA HIS A 168 -4.37 17.15 -13.25
C HIS A 168 -4.89 18.54 -13.57
N LEU A 169 -3.99 19.51 -13.79
CA LEU A 169 -4.38 20.86 -14.18
C LEU A 169 -5.05 20.81 -15.56
N CYS A 170 -6.25 21.39 -15.66
CA CYS A 170 -6.93 21.56 -16.92
C CYS A 170 -6.35 22.79 -17.64
N LYS A 171 -5.67 22.59 -18.78
CA LYS A 171 -5.24 23.70 -19.64
C LYS A 171 -6.44 24.17 -20.46
N TYR A 172 -6.79 25.45 -20.37
CA TYR A 172 -7.91 26.04 -21.10
C TYR A 172 -7.49 27.39 -21.71
N ASN A 173 -7.91 27.65 -22.95
CA ASN A 173 -7.47 28.81 -23.74
C ASN A 173 -8.47 30.00 -23.75
N GLY A 174 -9.50 30.01 -22.90
CA GLY A 174 -10.52 31.09 -22.88
C GLY A 174 -11.57 31.01 -21.76
N SER A 175 -12.31 32.10 -21.54
CA SER A 175 -13.22 32.38 -20.41
C SER A 175 -14.16 31.23 -20.01
N SER A 176 -14.11 30.85 -18.73
CA SER A 176 -15.03 29.99 -17.96
C SER A 176 -15.56 28.71 -18.61
N ILE A 177 -15.25 27.55 -18.02
CA ILE A 177 -15.75 26.26 -18.49
C ILE A 177 -17.19 26.03 -17.99
N ASN A 178 -18.16 26.20 -18.89
CA ASN A 178 -19.59 26.08 -18.57
C ASN A 178 -20.14 24.66 -18.69
N LYS A 179 -19.38 23.71 -19.27
CA LYS A 179 -19.81 22.31 -19.46
C LYS A 179 -18.68 21.35 -19.09
N ALA A 180 -19.01 20.30 -18.35
CA ALA A 180 -18.09 19.20 -18.10
C ALA A 180 -17.84 18.40 -19.39
N TRP A 181 -16.57 18.05 -19.66
CA TRP A 181 -16.17 17.29 -20.84
C TRP A 181 -16.59 15.83 -20.72
N TYR A 182 -16.40 15.23 -19.55
CA TYR A 182 -16.79 13.85 -19.29
C TYR A 182 -17.10 13.58 -17.82
N ILE A 183 -18.30 13.07 -17.55
CA ILE A 183 -18.72 12.56 -16.24
C ILE A 183 -19.37 11.20 -16.47
N PRO A 184 -18.80 10.08 -15.98
CA PRO A 184 -19.29 8.73 -16.26
C PRO A 184 -20.76 8.53 -15.90
N ARG A 185 -21.22 9.12 -14.78
CA ARG A 185 -22.62 9.06 -14.35
C ARG A 185 -23.58 9.66 -15.37
N VAL A 186 -23.20 10.77 -16.01
CA VAL A 186 -24.05 11.44 -17.01
C VAL A 186 -24.03 10.66 -18.31
N ALA A 187 -22.85 10.24 -18.75
CA ALA A 187 -22.68 9.47 -19.99
C ALA A 187 -23.45 8.14 -19.97
N ARG A 188 -23.34 7.36 -18.88
CA ARG A 188 -24.06 6.07 -18.74
C ARG A 188 -25.57 6.23 -18.79
N ASN A 189 -26.11 7.27 -18.14
CA ASN A 189 -27.55 7.55 -18.17
C ASN A 189 -28.04 7.99 -19.57
N GLU A 190 -27.22 8.74 -20.31
CA GLU A 190 -27.54 9.11 -21.71
C GLU A 190 -27.53 7.89 -22.64
N ASP A 191 -26.64 6.92 -22.43
CA ASP A 191 -26.61 5.70 -23.23
C ASP A 191 -27.81 4.79 -22.91
N ASP A 192 -28.18 4.61 -21.64
CA ASP A 192 -29.36 3.82 -21.24
C ASP A 192 -30.67 4.40 -21.83
N THR A 193 -30.79 5.73 -21.87
CA THR A 193 -31.95 6.40 -22.48
C THR A 193 -31.98 6.27 -24.01
N ARG A 194 -30.82 6.22 -24.68
CA ARG A 194 -30.74 5.96 -26.13
C ARG A 194 -31.11 4.53 -26.48
N VAL A 195 -30.65 3.54 -25.71
CA VAL A 195 -30.96 2.13 -25.91
C VAL A 195 -32.45 1.85 -25.70
N SER A 196 -33.07 2.48 -24.71
CA SER A 196 -34.53 2.35 -24.50
C SER A 196 -35.35 3.03 -25.59
N ALA A 197 -34.90 4.18 -26.12
CA ALA A 197 -35.58 4.88 -27.22
C ALA A 197 -35.46 4.18 -28.59
N SER A 198 -34.41 3.38 -28.83
CA SER A 198 -34.25 2.64 -30.09
C SER A 198 -34.95 1.28 -30.11
N THR A 199 -35.44 0.81 -28.96
CA THR A 199 -36.11 -0.50 -28.81
C THR A 199 -37.65 -0.35 -28.76
N SER A 200 -38.17 0.87 -28.84
CA SER A 200 -39.61 1.20 -28.91
C SER A 200 -39.99 1.63 -30.32
#